data_AF-A0A1V9ZJ12-F1
#
_entry.id   AF-A0A1V9ZJ12-F1
#
_cell.length_a   1.000
_cell.length_b   1.000
_cell.length_c   1.000
_cell.angle_alpha   90.00
_cell.angle_beta   90.00
_cell.angle_gamma   90.00
#
_symmetry.space_group_name_H-M   'P 1'
#
loop_
_entity.id
_entity.type
_entity.pdbx_description
1 polymer ?
#
loop_
_entity_poly.entity_id
_entity_poly.type
_entity_poly.pdbx_seq_one_letter_code
_entity_poly.pdbx_strand_id
1 'polypeptide(L)'
;MVVLGPEWFQQHRKLAPASTTKTKMPFDRAAFVAEVEAAVADTDQHHDAGFVWEYKRRRDFAASVIAAYSAFTDEQKLDMLLALAVDLGSQDMSLLVRSLPSLLRAHLVFQVLAAALGFNPPTDLDTYKHVKHGLVPVPEHFCILLGSVPNGYAFLLQLRSDLSLVLKKYHRILPTHEVTALMYLDILLRDLFATQSGVHFRSIDLTDENAETIAVVLQKERVHRMRDWADLAQRLAGPNRRCFGMFHSNLPHQPLVFLETFVTTELTGNIGAILAPATGPPVTQPTHAIFYSISNTHLGLRGLNLGSHLLFLAITRLAREHPSVHTFATLSPVPSFRAWVGHQVTANPVAQNHQLAWFTSENLQVLQEVFGVSALAASKWLRKTLDANEWRTKPHAALFEELARDVLTRLCLNYILFEREACPVGEADDAASSLRIVDPVANFHLRNGAQVERLNFAADDSDAGFQHAYGLMINYKYSIQSVDDTSMSYKRNSTVALAASLVPILWPAPHPIFAEIRALAAAGGPSILILAKQYTKGQVIMSRGQLPHAVYFLCKGRVHVETAPACVLEQGSVFGEAEIRGREPVRYTIRALALCHVLFVRAADMALVTKSARL
;
A
#
# COMPACT_ATOMS: atom_id res chain seq x y z
N MET A 1 -0.52 -17.14 37.92
CA MET A 1 -0.44 -16.20 36.78
C MET A 1 0.76 -15.31 37.01
N VAL A 2 1.75 -15.32 36.10
CA VAL A 2 2.86 -14.34 36.17
C VAL A 2 2.33 -13.01 35.69
N VAL A 3 2.48 -11.95 36.50
CA VAL A 3 2.14 -10.59 36.08
C VAL A 3 3.28 -10.09 35.18
N LEU A 4 2.96 -9.82 33.92
CA LEU A 4 3.88 -9.22 32.95
C LEU A 4 3.47 -7.76 32.73
N GLY A 5 4.35 -6.83 33.08
CA GLY A 5 4.15 -5.38 33.01
C GLY A 5 4.29 -4.69 34.38
N PRO A 6 4.78 -3.43 34.46
CA PRO A 6 4.99 -2.72 35.73
C PRO A 6 3.68 -2.20 36.35
N GLU A 7 3.70 -1.71 37.60
CA GLU A 7 2.45 -1.42 38.35
C GLU A 7 1.53 -0.37 37.70
N TRP A 8 2.09 0.68 37.08
CA TRP A 8 1.34 1.72 36.35
C TRP A 8 0.47 1.13 35.22
N PHE A 9 0.92 0.05 34.60
CA PHE A 9 0.26 -0.63 33.49
C PHE A 9 -1.13 -1.15 33.87
N GLN A 10 -1.34 -1.48 35.16
CA GLN A 10 -2.63 -1.94 35.69
C GLN A 10 -3.61 -0.79 35.95
N GLN A 11 -3.14 0.45 36.06
CA GLN A 11 -3.99 1.60 36.38
C GLN A 11 -4.76 2.10 35.15
N HIS A 12 -4.09 2.25 34.00
CA HIS A 12 -4.72 2.70 32.75
C HIS A 12 -5.79 1.75 32.19
N ARG A 13 -5.75 0.46 32.56
CA ARG A 13 -6.74 -0.56 32.16
C ARG A 13 -8.19 -0.21 32.54
N LYS A 14 -8.42 0.72 33.47
CA LYS A 14 -9.73 1.06 34.03
C LYS A 14 -10.49 2.19 33.31
N LEU A 15 -9.89 2.85 32.31
CA LEU A 15 -10.49 4.00 31.64
C LEU A 15 -11.07 3.61 30.27
N ALA A 16 -12.41 3.59 30.17
CA ALA A 16 -13.15 3.44 28.93
C ALA A 16 -13.94 4.73 28.63
N PRO A 17 -13.96 5.24 27.38
CA PRO A 17 -14.68 6.46 27.04
C PRO A 17 -16.20 6.23 27.01
N ALA A 18 -16.96 7.15 27.60
CA ALA A 18 -18.42 7.12 27.60
C ALA A 18 -19.00 7.50 26.23
N SER A 19 -20.08 6.84 25.83
CA SER A 19 -20.86 7.18 24.64
C SER A 19 -21.72 8.41 24.89
N THR A 20 -21.58 9.46 24.07
CA THR A 20 -22.42 10.65 24.11
C THR A 20 -23.44 10.66 22.97
N THR A 21 -24.73 10.72 23.33
CA THR A 21 -25.83 11.00 22.39
C THR A 21 -25.71 12.42 21.85
N LYS A 22 -25.64 12.58 20.53
CA LYS A 22 -25.48 13.89 19.90
C LYS A 22 -26.78 14.68 19.87
N THR A 23 -26.78 15.85 20.51
CA THR A 23 -27.85 16.85 20.39
C THR A 23 -27.71 17.60 19.06
N LYS A 24 -28.83 17.85 18.37
CA LYS A 24 -28.86 18.53 17.07
C LYS A 24 -28.64 20.04 17.24
N MET A 25 -27.38 20.50 17.21
CA MET A 25 -27.08 21.93 17.06
C MET A 25 -27.43 22.40 15.64
N PRO A 26 -27.96 23.62 15.43
CA PRO A 26 -28.09 24.19 14.09
C PRO A 26 -26.72 24.55 13.50
N PHE A 27 -26.60 24.50 12.17
CA PHE A 27 -25.43 24.96 11.42
C PHE A 27 -25.93 25.82 10.25
N ASP A 28 -25.34 27.00 10.06
CA ASP A 28 -25.62 27.90 8.96
C ASP A 28 -24.35 28.03 8.10
N ARG A 29 -24.44 27.59 6.84
CA ARG A 29 -23.33 27.57 5.89
C ARG A 29 -22.88 28.99 5.51
N ALA A 30 -23.80 29.94 5.35
CA ALA A 30 -23.48 31.30 4.94
C ALA A 30 -22.83 32.09 6.09
N ALA A 31 -23.35 31.94 7.31
CA ALA A 31 -22.73 32.52 8.50
C ALA A 31 -21.30 31.96 8.71
N PHE A 32 -21.12 30.64 8.56
CA PHE A 32 -19.81 30.00 8.68
C PHE A 32 -18.79 30.52 7.64
N VAL A 33 -19.19 30.72 6.39
CA VAL A 33 -18.32 31.30 5.35
C VAL A 33 -17.84 32.70 5.76
N ALA A 34 -18.75 33.58 6.16
CA ALA A 34 -18.41 34.94 6.58
C ALA A 34 -17.52 34.97 7.84
N GLU A 35 -17.75 34.06 8.80
CA GLU A 35 -16.89 33.92 9.99
C GLU A 35 -15.46 33.45 9.63
N VAL A 36 -15.32 32.51 8.69
CA VAL A 36 -13.99 32.05 8.22
C VAL A 36 -13.25 33.16 7.48
N GLU A 37 -13.91 33.88 6.57
CA GLU A 37 -13.31 35.03 5.87
C GLU A 37 -12.83 36.09 6.86
N ALA A 38 -13.68 36.45 7.84
CA ALA A 38 -13.34 37.43 8.87
C ALA A 38 -12.22 36.98 9.82
N ALA A 39 -12.03 35.66 10.03
CA ALA A 39 -10.96 35.11 10.85
C ALA A 39 -9.63 34.92 10.08
N VAL A 40 -9.69 34.78 8.75
CA VAL A 40 -8.51 34.60 7.89
C VAL A 40 -7.96 35.92 7.36
N ALA A 41 -8.81 36.92 7.12
CA ALA A 41 -8.41 38.22 6.57
C ALA A 41 -7.22 38.82 7.34
N ASP A 42 -6.12 39.13 6.65
CA ASP A 42 -5.02 39.88 7.26
C ASP A 42 -5.43 41.35 7.40
N THR A 43 -5.07 41.98 8.52
CA THR A 43 -5.40 43.38 8.81
C THR A 43 -4.20 44.31 8.71
N ASP A 44 -3.00 43.80 8.39
CA ASP A 44 -1.71 44.53 8.32
C ASP A 44 -1.32 45.31 9.62
N GLN A 45 -2.12 45.21 10.68
CA GLN A 45 -1.96 45.96 11.94
C GLN A 45 -1.12 45.18 12.98
N HIS A 46 0.04 44.67 12.57
CA HIS A 46 0.92 43.87 13.43
C HIS A 46 1.60 44.65 14.59
N HIS A 47 1.43 45.97 14.65
CA HIS A 47 2.10 46.86 15.61
C HIS A 47 1.16 47.54 16.62
N ASP A 48 -0.15 47.27 16.58
CA ASP A 48 -1.12 47.87 17.49
C ASP A 48 -1.50 46.93 18.65
N ALA A 49 -1.96 47.47 19.77
CA ALA A 49 -2.46 46.72 20.93
C ALA A 49 -3.65 45.82 20.56
N GLY A 50 -4.40 46.15 19.50
CA GLY A 50 -5.45 45.32 18.92
C GLY A 50 -4.97 43.98 18.37
N PHE A 51 -3.69 43.83 18.00
CA PHE A 51 -3.14 42.59 17.44
C PHE A 51 -3.31 41.38 18.36
N VAL A 52 -3.08 41.55 19.67
CA VAL A 52 -3.22 40.48 20.66
C VAL A 52 -4.68 40.06 20.84
N TRP A 53 -5.60 41.03 20.79
CA TRP A 53 -7.04 40.77 20.87
C TRP A 53 -7.55 40.01 19.64
N GLU A 54 -7.12 40.42 18.45
CA GLU A 54 -7.49 39.79 17.19
C GLU A 54 -6.89 38.37 17.05
N TYR A 55 -5.63 38.17 17.45
CA TYR A 55 -5.02 36.85 17.54
C TYR A 55 -5.77 35.92 18.51
N LYS A 56 -6.20 36.44 19.67
CA LYS A 56 -7.03 35.69 20.61
C LYS A 56 -8.39 35.34 19.98
N ARG A 57 -9.09 36.31 19.37
CA ARG A 57 -10.39 36.11 18.70
C ARG A 57 -10.32 34.98 17.66
N ARG A 58 -9.28 34.95 16.83
CA ARG A 58 -9.07 33.88 15.82
C ARG A 58 -8.87 32.51 16.45
N ARG A 59 -8.14 32.42 17.57
CA ARG A 59 -7.95 31.16 18.32
C ARG A 59 -9.23 30.71 19.02
N ASP A 60 -9.99 31.63 19.61
CA ASP A 60 -11.26 31.34 20.27
C ASP A 60 -12.30 30.85 19.24
N PHE A 61 -12.34 31.45 18.04
CA PHE A 61 -13.12 30.97 16.89
C PHE A 61 -12.69 29.55 16.47
N ALA A 62 -11.40 29.31 16.25
CA ALA A 62 -10.88 27.99 15.87
C ALA A 62 -11.22 26.91 16.91
N ALA A 63 -11.11 27.21 18.21
CA ALA A 63 -11.49 26.31 19.28
C ALA A 63 -13.02 26.05 19.31
N SER A 64 -13.84 27.07 19.06
CA SER A 64 -15.30 26.96 18.94
C SER A 64 -15.71 26.00 17.83
N VAL A 65 -15.12 26.13 16.64
CA VAL A 65 -15.38 25.25 15.49
C VAL A 65 -15.06 23.79 15.81
N ILE A 66 -13.90 23.53 16.42
CA ILE A 66 -13.48 22.17 16.83
C ILE A 66 -14.48 21.56 17.81
N ALA A 67 -14.94 22.34 18.81
CA ALA A 67 -15.92 21.89 19.78
C ALA A 67 -17.28 21.58 19.14
N ALA A 68 -17.81 22.49 18.32
CA ALA A 68 -19.11 22.36 17.67
C ALA A 68 -19.19 21.15 16.71
N TYR A 69 -18.13 20.93 15.91
CA TYR A 69 -18.09 19.85 14.92
C TYR A 69 -18.29 18.45 15.51
N SER A 70 -17.92 18.25 16.78
CA SER A 70 -18.13 16.98 17.48
C SER A 70 -19.62 16.59 17.53
N ALA A 71 -20.52 17.58 17.62
CA ALA A 71 -21.98 17.39 17.67
C ALA A 71 -22.63 17.26 16.29
N PHE A 72 -21.94 17.61 15.19
CA PHE A 72 -22.54 17.66 13.85
C PHE A 72 -23.04 16.29 13.35
N THR A 73 -24.14 16.34 12.60
CA THR A 73 -24.66 15.23 11.78
C THR A 73 -23.90 15.09 10.46
N ASP A 74 -24.08 13.97 9.76
CA ASP A 74 -23.46 13.73 8.45
C ASP A 74 -23.79 14.83 7.41
N GLU A 75 -25.01 15.36 7.45
CA GLU A 75 -25.49 16.43 6.56
C GLU A 75 -24.77 17.75 6.86
N GLN A 76 -24.64 18.12 8.13
CA GLN A 76 -23.95 19.35 8.55
C GLN A 76 -22.45 19.28 8.30
N LYS A 77 -21.85 18.09 8.42
CA LYS A 77 -20.46 17.85 8.00
C LYS A 77 -20.29 18.03 6.50
N LEU A 78 -21.23 17.55 5.69
CA LEU A 78 -21.26 17.80 4.25
C LEU A 78 -21.39 19.29 3.96
N ASP A 79 -22.32 20.01 4.59
CA ASP A 79 -22.51 21.45 4.38
C ASP A 79 -21.26 22.27 4.72
N MET A 80 -20.60 21.99 5.85
CA MET A 80 -19.34 22.64 6.24
C MET A 80 -18.21 22.32 5.23
N LEU A 81 -18.11 21.07 4.77
CA LEU A 81 -17.11 20.67 3.77
C LEU A 81 -17.37 21.30 2.40
N LEU A 82 -18.63 21.47 2.01
CA LEU A 82 -19.01 22.20 0.79
C LEU A 82 -18.73 23.70 0.94
N ALA A 83 -18.95 24.30 2.12
CA ALA A 83 -18.53 25.67 2.40
C ALA A 83 -17.03 25.87 2.16
N LEU A 84 -16.21 24.97 2.73
CA LEU A 84 -14.76 24.97 2.53
C LEU A 84 -14.36 24.69 1.08
N ALA A 85 -15.02 23.76 0.38
CA ALA A 85 -14.60 23.34 -0.95
C ALA A 85 -15.10 24.23 -2.10
N VAL A 86 -16.31 24.80 -1.97
CA VAL A 86 -17.05 25.46 -3.08
C VAL A 86 -17.20 26.96 -2.86
N ASP A 87 -17.47 27.41 -1.63
CA ASP A 87 -17.75 28.83 -1.36
C ASP A 87 -16.45 29.58 -1.03
N LEU A 88 -15.65 29.02 -0.12
CA LEU A 88 -14.31 29.51 0.25
C LEU A 88 -13.21 28.98 -0.67
N GLY A 89 -13.50 27.88 -1.39
CA GLY A 89 -12.58 27.27 -2.33
C GLY A 89 -12.54 28.04 -3.66
N SER A 90 -11.35 28.18 -4.23
CA SER A 90 -11.14 28.84 -5.51
C SER A 90 -11.74 28.02 -6.66
N GLN A 91 -12.97 28.36 -7.07
CA GLN A 91 -13.76 27.63 -8.08
C GLN A 91 -12.98 27.43 -9.39
N ASP A 92 -12.29 28.47 -9.88
CA ASP A 92 -11.49 28.43 -11.12
C ASP A 92 -10.22 27.57 -11.02
N MET A 93 -9.57 27.50 -9.86
CA MET A 93 -8.35 26.70 -9.68
C MET A 93 -8.63 25.20 -9.72
N SER A 94 -9.85 24.76 -9.39
CA SER A 94 -10.23 23.34 -9.43
C SER A 94 -10.12 22.75 -10.84
N LEU A 95 -10.34 23.56 -11.88
CA LEU A 95 -10.20 23.20 -13.29
C LEU A 95 -8.73 23.22 -13.73
N LEU A 96 -7.97 24.24 -13.29
CA LEU A 96 -6.54 24.42 -13.59
C LEU A 96 -5.63 23.36 -12.94
N VAL A 97 -5.91 22.98 -11.69
CA VAL A 97 -5.10 22.01 -10.94
C VAL A 97 -5.18 20.61 -11.55
N ARG A 98 -6.25 20.28 -12.29
CA ARG A 98 -6.55 18.92 -12.76
C ARG A 98 -5.56 18.35 -13.82
N SER A 99 -4.55 19.11 -14.26
CA SER A 99 -3.78 18.81 -15.50
C SER A 99 -2.24 18.60 -15.45
N LEU A 100 -1.41 19.16 -14.54
CA LEU A 100 0.06 19.31 -14.81
C LEU A 100 1.09 19.30 -13.62
N PRO A 101 1.64 18.20 -13.04
CA PRO A 101 2.95 18.17 -12.30
C PRO A 101 3.33 19.22 -11.20
N SER A 102 3.11 18.99 -9.88
CA SER A 102 2.96 20.00 -8.79
C SER A 102 3.89 21.24 -8.74
N LEU A 103 5.22 21.11 -8.79
CA LEU A 103 6.14 22.26 -8.62
C LEU A 103 6.42 23.04 -9.92
N LEU A 104 6.49 22.35 -11.05
CA LEU A 104 6.58 22.99 -12.37
C LEU A 104 5.24 23.64 -12.78
N ARG A 105 4.11 23.10 -12.27
CA ARG A 105 2.73 23.63 -12.43
C ARG A 105 2.62 25.10 -12.04
N ALA A 106 3.00 25.39 -10.80
CA ALA A 106 2.86 26.71 -10.22
C ALA A 106 3.67 27.72 -11.03
N HIS A 107 4.91 27.36 -11.40
CA HIS A 107 5.76 28.22 -12.21
C HIS A 107 5.18 28.51 -13.59
N LEU A 108 4.64 27.51 -14.31
CA LEU A 108 4.08 27.70 -15.64
C LEU A 108 2.75 28.48 -15.63
N VAL A 109 1.81 28.11 -14.75
CA VAL A 109 0.53 28.84 -14.60
C VAL A 109 0.81 30.29 -14.20
N PHE A 110 1.76 30.52 -13.30
CA PHE A 110 2.16 31.84 -12.86
C PHE A 110 2.86 32.64 -13.98
N GLN A 111 3.73 32.03 -14.79
CA GLN A 111 4.31 32.70 -15.97
C GLN A 111 3.24 33.14 -16.98
N VAL A 112 2.24 32.29 -17.23
CA VAL A 112 1.09 32.64 -18.10
C VAL A 112 0.26 33.77 -17.50
N LEU A 113 0.01 33.74 -16.18
CA LEU A 113 -0.70 34.81 -15.48
C LEU A 113 0.08 36.13 -15.50
N ALA A 114 1.40 36.07 -15.28
CA ALA A 114 2.30 37.21 -15.31
C ALA A 114 2.37 37.85 -16.70
N ALA A 115 2.44 37.03 -17.75
CA ALA A 115 2.35 37.50 -19.14
C ALA A 115 0.98 38.12 -19.47
N ALA A 116 -0.12 37.56 -18.96
CA ALA A 116 -1.47 38.09 -19.17
C ALA A 116 -1.74 39.40 -18.40
N LEU A 117 -1.12 39.56 -17.22
CA LEU A 117 -1.24 40.74 -16.36
C LEU A 117 -0.11 41.78 -16.58
N GLY A 118 0.83 41.50 -17.48
CA GLY A 118 1.87 42.45 -17.90
C GLY A 118 3.00 42.70 -16.89
N PHE A 119 3.21 41.82 -15.91
CA PHE A 119 4.30 41.96 -14.91
C PHE A 119 5.39 40.89 -15.11
N ASN A 120 6.62 41.21 -14.73
CA ASN A 120 7.78 40.34 -14.90
C ASN A 120 8.34 39.88 -13.53
N PRO A 121 8.24 38.59 -13.16
CA PRO A 121 8.55 38.11 -11.81
C PRO A 121 9.90 38.53 -11.19
N PRO A 122 11.04 38.57 -11.91
CA PRO A 122 12.33 39.02 -11.37
C PRO A 122 12.45 40.55 -11.18
N THR A 123 11.59 41.37 -11.77
CA THR A 123 11.61 42.84 -11.57
C THR A 123 10.51 43.31 -10.62
N ASP A 124 9.32 42.68 -10.68
CA ASP A 124 8.13 43.12 -9.95
C ASP A 124 7.89 42.21 -8.73
N LEU A 125 8.88 42.12 -7.84
CA LEU A 125 8.90 41.16 -6.73
C LEU A 125 7.71 41.31 -5.77
N ASP A 126 7.19 42.52 -5.58
CA ASP A 126 6.03 42.75 -4.72
C ASP A 126 4.71 42.36 -5.41
N THR A 127 4.53 42.68 -6.69
CA THR A 127 3.42 42.12 -7.50
C THR A 127 3.46 40.59 -7.50
N TYR A 128 4.66 40.01 -7.60
CA TYR A 128 4.88 38.57 -7.51
C TYR A 128 4.39 37.98 -6.17
N LYS A 129 4.70 38.62 -5.03
CA LYS A 129 4.20 38.23 -3.71
C LYS A 129 2.67 38.34 -3.63
N HIS A 130 2.09 39.45 -4.07
CA HIS A 130 0.64 39.69 -4.00
C HIS A 130 -0.15 38.66 -4.82
N VAL A 131 0.26 38.39 -6.07
CA VAL A 131 -0.36 37.36 -6.90
C VAL A 131 -0.17 35.97 -6.28
N LYS A 132 1.01 35.67 -5.74
CA LYS A 132 1.24 34.38 -5.05
C LYS A 132 0.35 34.22 -3.82
N HIS A 133 0.16 35.27 -3.01
CA HIS A 133 -0.72 35.23 -1.84
C HIS A 133 -2.19 35.10 -2.25
N GLY A 134 -2.64 35.81 -3.28
CA GLY A 134 -4.02 35.70 -3.81
C GLY A 134 -4.35 34.35 -4.46
N LEU A 135 -3.34 33.53 -4.78
CA LEU A 135 -3.51 32.16 -5.28
C LEU A 135 -3.57 31.10 -4.15
N VAL A 136 -3.34 31.46 -2.89
CA VAL A 136 -3.50 30.55 -1.75
C VAL A 136 -4.99 30.44 -1.39
N PRO A 137 -5.61 29.25 -1.43
CA PRO A 137 -7.03 29.12 -1.11
C PRO A 137 -7.32 29.48 0.36
N VAL A 138 -8.43 30.18 0.63
CA VAL A 138 -8.88 30.50 2.00
C VAL A 138 -8.96 29.26 2.93
N PRO A 139 -9.37 28.06 2.46
CA PRO A 139 -9.32 26.83 3.25
C PRO A 139 -7.91 26.46 3.75
N GLU A 140 -6.85 26.84 3.04
CA GLU A 140 -5.47 26.58 3.45
C GLU A 140 -5.12 27.39 4.71
N HIS A 141 -5.37 28.70 4.68
CA HIS A 141 -5.20 29.59 5.83
C HIS A 141 -6.08 29.18 7.01
N PHE A 142 -7.34 28.80 6.75
CA PHE A 142 -8.25 28.29 7.78
C PHE A 142 -7.70 27.01 8.45
N CYS A 143 -7.15 26.08 7.68
CA CYS A 143 -6.53 24.88 8.24
C CYS A 143 -5.24 25.19 9.02
N ILE A 144 -4.43 26.17 8.59
CA ILE A 144 -3.27 26.65 9.35
C ILE A 144 -3.70 27.26 10.69
N LEU A 145 -4.77 28.08 10.69
CA LEU A 145 -5.35 28.65 11.91
C LEU A 145 -5.84 27.56 12.87
N LEU A 146 -6.59 26.57 12.37
CA LEU A 146 -7.02 25.41 13.16
C LEU A 146 -5.83 24.62 13.73
N GLY A 147 -4.75 24.45 12.95
CA GLY A 147 -3.51 23.81 13.41
C GLY A 147 -2.83 24.53 14.57
N SER A 148 -3.08 25.83 14.77
CA SER A 148 -2.45 26.65 15.83
C SER A 148 -3.05 26.45 17.23
N VAL A 149 -4.24 25.83 17.34
CA VAL A 149 -4.94 25.61 18.61
C VAL A 149 -4.81 24.16 19.11
N PRO A 150 -4.95 23.91 20.44
CA PRO A 150 -4.94 22.56 20.98
C PRO A 150 -5.95 21.64 20.27
N ASN A 151 -5.56 20.38 20.06
CA ASN A 151 -6.32 19.38 19.29
C ASN A 151 -6.54 19.69 17.79
N GLY A 152 -6.05 20.82 17.27
CA GLY A 152 -6.21 21.21 15.86
C GLY A 152 -5.75 20.16 14.84
N TYR A 153 -4.59 19.54 15.07
CA TYR A 153 -4.07 18.47 14.20
C TYR A 153 -4.95 17.22 14.23
N ALA A 154 -5.46 16.82 15.40
CA ALA A 154 -6.39 15.69 15.51
C ALA A 154 -7.72 16.00 14.80
N PHE A 155 -8.21 17.25 14.93
CA PHE A 155 -9.39 17.73 14.23
C PHE A 155 -9.23 17.67 12.71
N LEU A 156 -8.13 18.20 12.15
CA LEU A 156 -7.89 18.19 10.71
C LEU A 156 -7.77 16.75 10.14
N LEU A 157 -7.19 15.82 10.88
CA LEU A 157 -7.18 14.39 10.52
C LEU A 157 -8.59 13.79 10.53
N GLN A 158 -9.45 14.18 11.47
CA GLN A 158 -10.85 13.76 11.56
C GLN A 158 -11.67 14.36 10.41
N LEU A 159 -11.54 15.67 10.14
CA LEU A 159 -12.19 16.39 9.05
C LEU A 159 -11.89 15.72 7.69
N ARG A 160 -10.62 15.37 7.43
CA ARG A 160 -10.23 14.65 6.20
C ARG A 160 -10.77 13.22 6.15
N SER A 161 -10.93 12.56 7.29
CA SER A 161 -11.56 11.23 7.36
C SER A 161 -13.06 11.30 7.06
N ASP A 162 -13.73 12.30 7.62
CA ASP A 162 -15.15 12.57 7.38
C ASP A 162 -15.40 12.99 5.93
N LEU A 163 -14.55 13.82 5.34
CA LEU A 163 -14.56 14.14 3.89
C LEU A 163 -14.50 12.87 3.02
N SER A 164 -13.67 11.90 3.40
CA SER A 164 -13.57 10.62 2.71
C SER A 164 -14.85 9.78 2.80
N LEU A 165 -15.54 9.82 3.94
CA LEU A 165 -16.83 9.15 4.17
C LEU A 165 -17.98 9.85 3.43
N VAL A 166 -18.01 11.19 3.47
CA VAL A 166 -18.97 12.05 2.78
C VAL A 166 -18.89 11.84 1.27
N LEU A 167 -17.69 11.86 0.67
CA LEU A 167 -17.50 11.52 -0.74
C LEU A 167 -18.04 10.12 -1.05
N LYS A 168 -17.69 9.10 -0.25
CA LYS A 168 -18.18 7.73 -0.46
C LYS A 168 -19.71 7.64 -0.42
N LYS A 169 -20.37 8.38 0.46
CA LYS A 169 -21.83 8.39 0.66
C LYS A 169 -22.59 9.19 -0.40
N TYR A 170 -22.11 10.39 -0.75
CA TYR A 170 -22.87 11.38 -1.52
C TYR A 170 -22.40 11.62 -2.97
N HIS A 171 -21.27 11.06 -3.44
CA HIS A 171 -20.73 11.27 -4.81
C HIS A 171 -21.70 10.95 -5.97
N ARG A 172 -22.79 10.22 -5.74
CA ARG A 172 -23.80 9.88 -6.75
C ARG A 172 -24.96 10.89 -6.82
N ILE A 173 -25.06 11.77 -5.83
CA ILE A 173 -26.14 12.73 -5.64
C ILE A 173 -25.63 14.15 -5.88
N LEU A 174 -24.41 14.45 -5.45
CA LEU A 174 -23.79 15.77 -5.62
C LEU A 174 -23.44 16.05 -7.09
N PRO A 175 -23.57 17.31 -7.57
CA PRO A 175 -23.06 17.74 -8.86
C PRO A 175 -21.56 17.47 -9.05
N THR A 176 -21.15 17.20 -10.30
CA THR A 176 -19.76 16.87 -10.65
C THR A 176 -18.74 17.94 -10.22
N HIS A 177 -19.14 19.23 -10.19
CA HIS A 177 -18.26 20.31 -9.76
C HIS A 177 -18.00 20.27 -8.25
N GLU A 178 -19.03 20.04 -7.42
CA GLU A 178 -18.89 19.89 -5.96
C GLU A 178 -18.03 18.67 -5.61
N VAL A 179 -18.25 17.53 -6.29
CA VAL A 179 -17.40 16.33 -6.11
C VAL A 179 -15.94 16.63 -6.45
N THR A 180 -15.69 17.40 -7.52
CA THR A 180 -14.34 17.80 -7.93
C THR A 180 -13.69 18.75 -6.90
N ALA A 181 -14.45 19.71 -6.37
CA ALA A 181 -14.02 20.63 -5.33
C ALA A 181 -13.68 19.90 -4.01
N LEU A 182 -14.53 18.98 -3.57
CA LEU A 182 -14.29 18.13 -2.39
C LEU A 182 -13.05 17.22 -2.57
N MET A 183 -12.80 16.71 -3.79
CA MET A 183 -11.56 15.99 -4.10
C MET A 183 -10.32 16.88 -4.04
N TYR A 184 -10.41 18.14 -4.48
CA TYR A 184 -9.34 19.12 -4.34
C TYR A 184 -9.06 19.46 -2.87
N LEU A 185 -10.11 19.59 -2.04
CA LEU A 185 -9.97 19.79 -0.59
C LEU A 185 -9.24 18.62 0.10
N ASP A 186 -9.45 17.36 -0.31
CA ASP A 186 -8.68 16.22 0.22
C ASP A 186 -7.19 16.29 -0.13
N ILE A 187 -6.86 16.77 -1.34
CA ILE A 187 -5.48 17.00 -1.79
C ILE A 187 -4.84 18.12 -0.99
N LEU A 188 -5.54 19.25 -0.80
CA LEU A 188 -5.08 20.38 0.00
C LEU A 188 -4.81 19.97 1.46
N LEU A 189 -5.76 19.27 2.09
CA LEU A 189 -5.58 18.74 3.45
C LEU A 189 -4.41 17.75 3.55
N ARG A 190 -4.24 16.87 2.55
CA ARG A 190 -3.08 15.96 2.48
C ARG A 190 -1.77 16.74 2.41
N ASP A 191 -1.69 17.71 1.51
CA ASP A 191 -0.44 18.42 1.23
C ASP A 191 -0.05 19.36 2.37
N LEU A 192 -1.02 19.96 3.07
CA LEU A 192 -0.79 20.65 4.35
C LEU A 192 -0.16 19.73 5.42
N PHE A 193 -0.71 18.53 5.62
CA PHE A 193 -0.11 17.56 6.55
C PHE A 193 1.27 17.07 6.12
N ALA A 194 1.58 17.10 4.81
CA ALA A 194 2.88 16.70 4.29
C ALA A 194 3.94 17.81 4.39
N THR A 195 3.54 19.08 4.34
CA THR A 195 4.45 20.24 4.46
C THR A 195 4.66 20.71 5.89
N GLN A 196 3.75 20.40 6.82
CA GLN A 196 3.92 20.66 8.24
C GLN A 196 5.06 19.81 8.82
N SER A 197 6.13 20.49 9.27
CA SER A 197 7.30 19.86 9.88
C SER A 197 7.04 19.46 11.33
N GLY A 198 7.87 18.55 11.85
CA GLY A 198 7.71 17.98 13.20
C GLY A 198 7.33 16.50 13.22
N VAL A 199 7.42 15.80 12.09
CA VAL A 199 7.34 14.33 12.08
C VAL A 199 8.67 13.72 12.51
N HIS A 200 8.66 12.88 13.55
CA HIS A 200 9.87 12.24 14.11
C HIS A 200 9.69 10.73 14.34
N PHE A 201 10.79 10.00 14.25
CA PHE A 201 10.86 8.54 14.44
C PHE A 201 11.32 8.19 15.86
N ARG A 202 10.65 7.23 16.51
CA ARG A 202 10.98 6.75 17.87
C ARG A 202 10.75 5.25 17.98
N SER A 203 11.46 4.57 18.87
CA SER A 203 11.01 3.27 19.39
C SER A 203 9.73 3.44 20.23
N ILE A 204 9.00 2.34 20.38
CA ILE A 204 7.87 2.22 21.30
C ILE A 204 8.21 1.06 22.23
N ASP A 205 8.70 1.41 23.41
CA ASP A 205 9.15 0.48 24.44
C ASP A 205 8.15 0.46 25.60
N LEU A 206 8.07 -0.65 26.36
CA LEU A 206 7.13 -0.83 27.47
C LEU A 206 7.57 -0.06 28.72
N THR A 207 7.47 1.28 28.68
CA THR A 207 7.89 2.23 29.73
C THR A 207 6.73 3.14 30.15
N ASP A 208 6.78 3.66 31.38
CA ASP A 208 5.80 4.61 31.95
C ASP A 208 5.53 5.81 31.01
N GLU A 209 6.60 6.38 30.45
CA GLU A 209 6.56 7.52 29.51
C GLU A 209 5.73 7.24 28.24
N ASN A 210 5.60 5.96 27.86
CA ASN A 210 4.88 5.52 26.68
C ASN A 210 3.44 5.07 26.99
N ALA A 211 2.95 5.19 28.22
CA ALA A 211 1.65 4.63 28.64
C ALA A 211 0.47 4.98 27.70
N GLU A 212 0.32 6.26 27.35
CA GLU A 212 -0.70 6.71 26.41
C GLU A 212 -0.49 6.17 24.98
N THR A 213 0.76 6.20 24.49
CA THR A 213 1.13 5.62 23.19
C THR A 213 0.80 4.14 23.11
N ILE A 214 1.04 3.39 24.19
CA ILE A 214 0.80 1.96 24.27
C ILE A 214 -0.71 1.68 24.27
N ALA A 215 -1.51 2.49 24.95
CA ALA A 215 -2.97 2.43 24.87
C ALA A 215 -3.47 2.67 23.44
N VAL A 216 -2.87 3.61 22.70
CA VAL A 216 -3.18 3.84 21.27
C VAL A 216 -2.78 2.63 20.42
N VAL A 217 -1.58 2.06 20.61
CA VAL A 217 -1.13 0.85 19.89
C VAL A 217 -2.11 -0.31 20.09
N LEU A 218 -2.52 -0.59 21.34
CA LEU A 218 -3.51 -1.62 21.66
C LEU A 218 -4.84 -1.43 20.92
N GLN A 219 -5.32 -0.19 20.83
CA GLN A 219 -6.59 0.16 20.20
C GLN A 219 -6.54 0.25 18.67
N LYS A 220 -5.35 0.49 18.10
CA LYS A 220 -5.18 0.83 16.67
C LYS A 220 -4.41 -0.22 15.87
N GLU A 221 -4.06 -1.36 16.48
CA GLU A 221 -3.49 -2.51 15.78
C GLU A 221 -4.52 -3.18 14.85
N ARG A 222 -4.21 -3.23 13.54
CA ARG A 222 -5.18 -3.62 12.48
C ARG A 222 -4.85 -4.92 11.76
N VAL A 223 -3.62 -5.42 11.85
CA VAL A 223 -3.15 -6.62 11.13
C VAL A 223 -3.42 -7.86 11.96
N HIS A 224 -2.94 -7.86 13.21
CA HIS A 224 -3.05 -8.96 14.16
C HIS A 224 -3.60 -8.45 15.49
N ARG A 225 -4.89 -8.10 15.50
CA ARG A 225 -5.60 -7.48 16.63
C ARG A 225 -5.16 -8.07 17.98
N MET A 226 -4.58 -7.23 18.83
CA MET A 226 -4.20 -7.60 20.19
C MET A 226 -5.44 -7.92 21.02
N ARG A 227 -5.41 -9.04 21.77
CA ARG A 227 -6.55 -9.50 22.57
C ARG A 227 -6.69 -8.71 23.87
N ASP A 228 -5.57 -8.46 24.53
CA ASP A 228 -5.49 -7.79 25.82
C ASP A 228 -4.11 -7.14 26.03
N TRP A 229 -3.92 -6.56 27.22
CA TRP A 229 -2.67 -5.95 27.64
C TRP A 229 -1.51 -6.95 27.81
N ALA A 230 -1.77 -8.24 28.03
CA ALA A 230 -0.71 -9.26 28.17
C ALA A 230 -0.16 -9.68 26.80
N ASP A 231 -1.03 -9.80 25.78
CA ASP A 231 -0.67 -9.97 24.37
C ASP A 231 0.24 -8.82 23.91
N LEU A 232 -0.17 -7.58 24.18
CA LEU A 232 0.65 -6.39 23.92
C LEU A 232 2.00 -6.43 24.64
N ALA A 233 2.04 -6.81 25.92
CA ALA A 233 3.29 -6.87 26.69
C ALA A 233 4.26 -7.90 26.10
N GLN A 234 3.76 -9.06 25.64
CA GLN A 234 4.58 -10.08 24.97
C GLN A 234 5.17 -9.59 23.64
N ARG A 235 4.43 -8.77 22.88
CA ARG A 235 4.87 -8.20 21.61
C ARG A 235 5.87 -7.06 21.74
N LEU A 236 5.82 -6.29 22.83
CA LEU A 236 6.71 -5.15 23.07
C LEU A 236 7.93 -5.49 23.93
N ALA A 237 7.77 -6.28 24.99
CA ALA A 237 8.84 -6.58 25.95
C ALA A 237 9.66 -7.83 25.62
N GLY A 238 9.29 -8.60 24.58
CA GLY A 238 10.06 -9.77 24.17
C GLY A 238 11.46 -9.37 23.66
N PRO A 239 12.54 -10.07 24.07
CA PRO A 239 13.92 -9.66 23.76
C PRO A 239 14.20 -9.50 22.26
N ASN A 240 13.51 -10.30 21.46
CA ASN A 240 13.63 -10.39 20.00
C ASN A 240 12.55 -9.56 19.27
N ARG A 241 11.78 -8.73 19.98
CA ARG A 241 10.78 -7.83 19.40
C ARG A 241 11.29 -6.39 19.38
N ARG A 242 10.84 -5.61 18.40
CA ARG A 242 11.00 -4.15 18.35
C ARG A 242 9.69 -3.55 17.84
N CYS A 243 9.29 -2.42 18.38
CA CYS A 243 8.22 -1.60 17.81
C CYS A 243 8.75 -0.20 17.54
N PHE A 244 8.43 0.33 16.36
CA PHE A 244 8.84 1.66 15.93
C PHE A 244 7.61 2.47 15.53
N GLY A 245 7.62 3.78 15.74
CA GLY A 245 6.54 4.68 15.35
C GLY A 245 7.05 5.97 14.75
N MET A 246 6.23 6.56 13.87
CA MET A 246 6.35 7.96 13.46
C MET A 246 5.31 8.78 14.22
N PHE A 247 5.76 9.87 14.83
CA PHE A 247 4.97 10.77 15.67
C PHE A 247 5.02 12.18 15.08
N HIS A 248 4.05 13.02 15.42
CA HIS A 248 4.08 14.45 15.10
C HIS A 248 4.25 15.25 16.39
N SER A 249 5.01 16.35 16.40
CA SER A 249 5.22 17.17 17.60
C SER A 249 3.92 17.63 18.28
N ASN A 250 2.87 17.90 17.50
CA ASN A 250 1.53 18.27 18.01
C ASN A 250 0.61 17.07 18.32
N LEU A 251 1.10 15.83 18.17
CA LEU A 251 0.42 14.58 18.53
C LEU A 251 1.44 13.62 19.21
N PRO A 252 2.13 14.05 20.30
CA PRO A 252 3.33 13.37 20.80
C PRO A 252 3.04 11.96 21.34
N HIS A 253 1.84 11.72 21.86
CA HIS A 253 1.44 10.41 22.40
C HIS A 253 0.73 9.52 21.38
N GLN A 254 0.28 10.06 20.22
CA GLN A 254 -0.39 9.31 19.17
C GLN A 254 0.58 9.02 18.01
N PRO A 255 1.07 7.78 17.83
CA PRO A 255 1.80 7.44 16.63
C PRO A 255 0.89 7.60 15.42
N LEU A 256 1.39 8.23 14.35
CA LEU A 256 0.68 8.35 13.07
C LEU A 256 0.59 6.96 12.39
N VAL A 257 1.72 6.24 12.44
CA VAL A 257 1.89 4.87 11.99
C VAL A 257 2.88 4.18 12.92
N PHE A 258 2.68 2.90 13.17
CA PHE A 258 3.64 2.06 13.89
C PHE A 258 3.90 0.73 13.17
N LEU A 259 5.03 0.10 13.49
CA LEU A 259 5.58 -1.08 12.84
C LEU A 259 6.11 -2.05 13.91
N GLU A 260 5.54 -3.26 13.94
CA GLU A 260 6.00 -4.34 14.81
C GLU A 260 6.99 -5.25 14.05
N THR A 261 8.14 -5.53 14.67
CA THR A 261 9.24 -6.31 14.09
C THR A 261 9.64 -7.47 15.00
N PHE A 262 9.94 -8.62 14.41
CA PHE A 262 10.55 -9.78 15.05
C PHE A 262 11.93 -10.06 14.45
N VAL A 263 12.94 -10.25 15.31
CA VAL A 263 14.35 -10.38 14.94
C VAL A 263 14.80 -11.82 15.22
N THR A 264 15.37 -12.50 14.22
CA THR A 264 15.54 -13.96 14.23
C THR A 264 16.69 -14.42 13.29
N THR A 265 16.96 -15.73 13.25
CA THR A 265 17.98 -16.37 12.40
C THR A 265 17.44 -16.97 11.10
N GLU A 266 16.12 -17.00 10.91
CA GLU A 266 15.46 -17.63 9.75
C GLU A 266 14.27 -16.83 9.19
N LEU A 267 13.88 -17.10 7.95
CA LEU A 267 12.68 -16.51 7.36
C LEU A 267 11.42 -17.21 7.88
N THR A 268 10.71 -16.58 8.83
CA THR A 268 9.49 -17.13 9.45
C THR A 268 8.31 -17.21 8.48
N GLY A 269 7.59 -18.33 8.52
CA GLY A 269 6.43 -18.60 7.65
C GLY A 269 5.08 -18.70 8.36
N ASN A 270 5.01 -18.58 9.69
CA ASN A 270 3.78 -18.71 10.47
C ASN A 270 3.71 -17.60 11.53
N ILE A 271 2.58 -16.91 11.62
CA ILE A 271 2.40 -15.78 12.55
C ILE A 271 2.20 -16.25 13.99
N GLY A 272 1.61 -17.44 14.20
CA GLY A 272 1.47 -18.06 15.51
C GLY A 272 2.81 -18.24 16.22
N ALA A 273 3.86 -18.59 15.49
CA ALA A 273 5.23 -18.66 16.03
C ALA A 273 5.80 -17.29 16.46
N ILE A 274 5.36 -16.19 15.83
CA ILE A 274 5.77 -14.82 16.19
C ILE A 274 4.92 -14.26 17.35
N LEU A 275 3.64 -14.66 17.44
CA LEU A 275 2.73 -14.22 18.50
C LEU A 275 2.75 -15.14 19.74
N ALA A 276 3.45 -16.27 19.67
CA ALA A 276 3.70 -17.12 20.82
C ALA A 276 4.49 -16.37 21.93
N PRO A 277 4.26 -16.67 23.22
CA PRO A 277 4.98 -16.04 24.32
C PRO A 277 6.50 -16.14 24.15
N ALA A 278 7.20 -15.03 24.34
CA ALA A 278 8.65 -14.95 24.15
C ALA A 278 9.44 -15.61 25.29
N THR A 279 9.38 -16.94 25.38
CA THR A 279 10.06 -17.76 26.40
C THR A 279 11.50 -18.13 26.06
N GLY A 280 11.93 -17.90 24.81
CA GLY A 280 13.29 -18.16 24.36
C GLY A 280 14.29 -17.04 24.72
N PRO A 281 15.60 -17.34 24.77
CA PRO A 281 16.63 -16.35 25.01
C PRO A 281 16.71 -15.28 23.90
N PRO A 282 17.35 -14.12 24.17
CA PRO A 282 17.70 -13.15 23.13
C PRO A 282 18.56 -13.80 22.03
N VAL A 283 18.22 -13.53 20.76
CA VAL A 283 19.03 -13.91 19.60
C VAL A 283 20.23 -12.97 19.55
N THR A 284 21.43 -13.50 19.80
CA THR A 284 22.67 -12.73 19.90
C THR A 284 23.20 -12.26 18.55
N GLN A 285 23.03 -13.06 17.50
CA GLN A 285 23.44 -12.76 16.12
C GLN A 285 22.28 -13.03 15.14
N PRO A 286 21.29 -12.14 15.06
CA PRO A 286 20.17 -12.30 14.15
C PRO A 286 20.58 -12.01 12.70
N THR A 287 20.05 -12.78 11.77
CA THR A 287 20.32 -12.65 10.33
C THR A 287 19.11 -12.11 9.57
N HIS A 288 17.93 -12.18 10.18
CA HIS A 288 16.65 -11.79 9.61
C HIS A 288 15.91 -10.80 10.52
N ALA A 289 15.32 -9.77 9.91
CA ALA A 289 14.33 -8.89 10.52
C ALA A 289 12.99 -9.06 9.79
N ILE A 290 11.95 -9.43 10.54
CA ILE A 290 10.61 -9.77 10.04
C ILE A 290 9.61 -8.70 10.49
N PHE A 291 9.13 -7.90 9.54
CA PHE A 291 8.07 -6.91 9.75
C PHE A 291 6.70 -7.61 9.65
N TYR A 292 6.00 -7.77 10.77
CA TYR A 292 4.78 -8.59 10.84
C TYR A 292 3.48 -7.78 11.06
N SER A 293 3.58 -6.52 11.49
CA SER A 293 2.44 -5.58 11.46
C SER A 293 2.90 -4.18 11.07
N ILE A 294 2.16 -3.52 10.17
CA ILE A 294 2.29 -2.08 9.85
C ILE A 294 0.89 -1.46 9.97
N SER A 295 0.69 -0.64 11.00
CA SER A 295 -0.62 -0.13 11.39
C SER A 295 -0.68 1.40 11.35
N ASN A 296 -1.44 1.96 10.39
CA ASN A 296 -1.80 3.38 10.37
C ASN A 296 -2.89 3.64 11.42
N THR A 297 -2.70 4.61 12.33
CA THR A 297 -3.66 4.83 13.41
C THR A 297 -4.92 5.58 12.95
N HIS A 298 -4.79 6.46 11.96
CA HIS A 298 -5.86 7.32 11.47
C HIS A 298 -6.14 7.18 9.96
N LEU A 299 -7.41 7.25 9.53
CA LEU A 299 -7.78 7.16 8.11
C LEU A 299 -7.37 8.42 7.32
N GLY A 300 -7.47 9.60 7.93
CA GLY A 300 -7.02 10.88 7.38
C GLY A 300 -5.53 10.97 7.04
N LEU A 301 -4.71 9.97 7.40
CA LEU A 301 -3.30 9.87 7.00
C LEU A 301 -3.11 9.18 5.63
N ARG A 302 -4.20 8.76 4.96
CA ARG A 302 -4.16 8.10 3.64
C ARG A 302 -3.39 8.95 2.60
N GLY A 303 -2.60 8.29 1.77
CA GLY A 303 -1.81 8.95 0.71
C GLY A 303 -0.54 9.70 1.18
N LEU A 304 -0.26 9.80 2.48
CA LEU A 304 0.98 10.43 2.99
C LEU A 304 2.21 9.50 2.95
N ASN A 305 2.05 8.22 2.57
CA ASN A 305 3.10 7.21 2.50
C ASN A 305 3.94 7.02 3.79
N LEU A 306 3.44 7.44 4.96
CA LEU A 306 4.16 7.37 6.24
C LEU A 306 4.64 5.95 6.58
N GLY A 307 3.81 4.93 6.34
CA GLY A 307 4.19 3.53 6.57
C GLY A 307 5.39 3.07 5.72
N SER A 308 5.54 3.60 4.51
CA SER A 308 6.72 3.35 3.67
C SER A 308 7.97 3.99 4.28
N HIS A 309 7.84 5.22 4.76
CA HIS A 309 8.96 5.95 5.36
C HIS A 309 9.40 5.32 6.70
N LEU A 310 8.45 4.94 7.56
CA LEU A 310 8.70 4.20 8.80
C LEU A 310 9.44 2.88 8.53
N LEU A 311 9.02 2.13 7.51
CA LEU A 311 9.66 0.87 7.14
C LEU A 311 11.14 1.06 6.80
N PHE A 312 11.48 2.04 5.98
CA PHE A 312 12.88 2.33 5.64
C PHE A 312 13.68 2.85 6.83
N LEU A 313 13.11 3.71 7.67
CA LEU A 313 13.76 4.16 8.91
C LEU A 313 14.01 3.00 9.88
N ALA A 314 13.08 2.04 9.98
CA ALA A 314 13.25 0.83 10.77
C ALA A 314 14.32 -0.10 10.18
N ILE A 315 14.36 -0.32 8.85
CA ILE A 315 15.45 -1.06 8.18
C ILE A 315 16.81 -0.41 8.50
N THR A 316 16.95 0.91 8.31
CA THR A 316 18.18 1.65 8.59
C THR A 316 18.53 1.69 10.09
N ARG A 317 17.55 1.60 10.99
CA ARG A 317 17.80 1.47 12.44
C ARG A 317 18.30 0.07 12.79
N LEU A 318 17.60 -0.97 12.33
CA LEU A 318 17.93 -2.38 12.59
C LEU A 318 19.26 -2.80 11.98
N ALA A 319 19.60 -2.34 10.77
CA ALA A 319 20.90 -2.57 10.14
C ALA A 319 22.07 -1.97 10.95
N ARG A 320 21.82 -0.87 11.70
CA ARG A 320 22.80 -0.27 12.60
C ARG A 320 22.86 -0.94 13.98
N GLU A 321 21.71 -1.39 14.50
CA GLU A 321 21.65 -2.14 15.77
C GLU A 321 22.22 -3.56 15.64
N HIS A 322 22.00 -4.21 14.50
CA HIS A 322 22.35 -5.60 14.26
C HIS A 322 23.03 -5.77 12.88
N PRO A 323 24.34 -5.52 12.76
CA PRO A 323 25.07 -5.64 11.48
C PRO A 323 25.08 -7.04 10.85
N SER A 324 24.72 -8.08 11.61
CA SER A 324 24.53 -9.45 11.11
C SER A 324 23.23 -9.63 10.31
N VAL A 325 22.27 -8.70 10.40
CA VAL A 325 21.00 -8.79 9.66
C VAL A 325 21.21 -8.41 8.19
N HIS A 326 21.23 -9.43 7.34
CA HIS A 326 21.31 -9.28 5.89
C HIS A 326 19.95 -9.44 5.18
N THR A 327 18.94 -10.00 5.85
CA THR A 327 17.61 -10.23 5.26
C THR A 327 16.54 -9.40 5.96
N PHE A 328 16.02 -8.40 5.26
CA PHE A 328 14.83 -7.64 5.67
C PHE A 328 13.63 -8.20 4.92
N ALA A 329 12.65 -8.72 5.65
CA ALA A 329 11.45 -9.30 5.05
C ALA A 329 10.20 -8.97 5.88
N THR A 330 9.03 -9.18 5.30
CA THR A 330 7.76 -9.08 6.02
C THR A 330 7.19 -10.47 6.29
N LEU A 331 6.14 -10.55 7.11
CA LEU A 331 5.16 -11.63 7.06
C LEU A 331 3.78 -10.98 6.97
N SER A 332 3.27 -10.86 5.75
CA SER A 332 2.11 -10.00 5.43
C SER A 332 0.85 -10.80 5.09
N PRO A 333 -0.35 -10.36 5.51
CA PRO A 333 -1.62 -10.98 5.10
C PRO A 333 -1.96 -10.66 3.64
N VAL A 334 -2.98 -11.35 3.10
CA VAL A 334 -3.50 -11.14 1.74
C VAL A 334 -5.01 -10.82 1.81
N PRO A 335 -5.40 -9.65 2.37
CA PRO A 335 -6.73 -9.41 2.94
C PRO A 335 -7.91 -9.54 1.97
N SER A 336 -7.68 -9.40 0.67
CA SER A 336 -8.73 -9.43 -0.36
C SER A 336 -8.75 -10.73 -1.17
N PHE A 337 -7.87 -11.69 -0.87
CA PHE A 337 -7.71 -12.91 -1.68
C PHE A 337 -8.95 -13.81 -1.67
N ARG A 338 -9.52 -14.12 -0.50
CA ARG A 338 -10.71 -15.00 -0.41
C ARG A 338 -11.93 -14.42 -1.13
N ALA A 339 -12.12 -13.10 -1.06
CA ALA A 339 -13.15 -12.41 -1.82
C ALA A 339 -12.92 -12.53 -3.34
N TRP A 340 -11.70 -12.31 -3.81
CA TRP A 340 -11.31 -12.50 -5.22
C TRP A 340 -11.54 -13.94 -5.69
N VAL A 341 -11.10 -14.96 -4.92
CA VAL A 341 -11.39 -16.39 -5.20
C VAL A 341 -12.90 -16.62 -5.32
N GLY A 342 -13.69 -16.02 -4.42
CA GLY A 342 -15.15 -16.07 -4.45
C GLY A 342 -15.74 -15.55 -5.76
N HIS A 343 -15.27 -14.39 -6.23
CA HIS A 343 -15.69 -13.79 -7.50
C HIS A 343 -15.32 -14.64 -8.72
N GLN A 344 -14.09 -15.19 -8.74
CA GLN A 344 -13.61 -16.05 -9.84
C GLN A 344 -14.46 -17.33 -9.99
N VAL A 345 -14.98 -17.91 -8.90
CA VAL A 345 -15.90 -19.07 -8.95
C VAL A 345 -17.28 -18.71 -9.51
N THR A 346 -17.73 -17.46 -9.33
CA THR A 346 -19.04 -16.98 -9.79
C THR A 346 -19.04 -16.41 -11.21
N ALA A 347 -17.87 -16.08 -11.75
CA ALA A 347 -17.74 -15.60 -13.13
C ALA A 347 -18.22 -16.65 -14.13
N ASN A 348 -18.98 -16.22 -15.15
CA ASN A 348 -19.73 -17.12 -16.02
C ASN A 348 -18.79 -17.97 -16.92
N PRO A 349 -18.81 -19.32 -16.87
CA PRO A 349 -17.82 -20.17 -17.54
C PRO A 349 -17.70 -20.02 -19.06
N VAL A 350 -18.72 -19.47 -19.73
CA VAL A 350 -18.81 -19.38 -21.19
C VAL A 350 -18.26 -18.05 -21.74
N ALA A 351 -18.20 -17.00 -20.93
CA ALA A 351 -17.87 -15.65 -21.40
C ALA A 351 -16.36 -15.40 -21.58
N GLN A 352 -15.50 -16.30 -21.12
CA GLN A 352 -14.05 -16.13 -21.15
C GLN A 352 -13.32 -17.46 -21.33
N ASN A 353 -12.34 -17.50 -22.24
CA ASN A 353 -11.24 -18.49 -22.27
C ASN A 353 -10.27 -18.30 -21.07
N HIS A 354 -10.82 -17.94 -19.91
CA HIS A 354 -10.13 -17.69 -18.64
C HIS A 354 -10.70 -18.61 -17.54
N GLN A 355 -11.05 -19.86 -17.88
CA GLN A 355 -10.90 -20.93 -16.89
C GLN A 355 -9.40 -21.00 -16.57
N LEU A 356 -9.01 -20.21 -15.56
CA LEU A 356 -7.71 -20.23 -14.93
C LEU A 356 -7.36 -21.68 -14.63
N ALA A 357 -6.13 -22.11 -14.93
CA ALA A 357 -5.62 -23.42 -14.53
C ALA A 357 -5.39 -23.42 -13.00
N TRP A 358 -6.48 -23.46 -12.23
CA TRP A 358 -6.48 -23.64 -10.78
C TRP A 358 -5.77 -24.96 -10.45
N PHE A 359 -6.15 -26.00 -11.19
CA PHE A 359 -5.72 -27.37 -11.05
C PHE A 359 -4.76 -27.73 -12.20
N THR A 360 -3.68 -28.46 -11.86
CA THR A 360 -2.89 -29.23 -12.83
C THR A 360 -3.68 -30.45 -13.30
N SER A 361 -3.18 -31.14 -14.33
CA SER A 361 -3.72 -32.45 -14.74
C SER A 361 -3.71 -33.46 -13.58
N GLU A 362 -2.64 -33.46 -12.78
CA GLU A 362 -2.49 -34.29 -11.58
C GLU A 362 -3.55 -33.97 -10.52
N ASN A 363 -3.79 -32.68 -10.23
CA ASN A 363 -4.84 -32.27 -9.30
C ASN A 363 -6.24 -32.68 -9.77
N LEU A 364 -6.51 -32.60 -11.08
CA LEU A 364 -7.79 -33.04 -11.65
C LEU A 364 -7.96 -34.56 -11.56
N GLN A 365 -6.88 -35.33 -11.73
CA GLN A 365 -6.89 -36.77 -11.54
C GLN A 365 -7.20 -37.14 -10.08
N VAL A 366 -6.50 -36.54 -9.11
CA VAL A 366 -6.75 -36.75 -7.66
C VAL A 366 -8.19 -36.36 -7.28
N LEU A 367 -8.70 -35.24 -7.81
CA LEU A 367 -10.09 -34.82 -7.60
C LEU A 367 -11.10 -35.85 -8.10
N GLN A 368 -10.86 -36.45 -9.27
CA GLN A 368 -11.76 -37.42 -9.87
C GLN A 368 -11.68 -38.79 -9.17
N GLU A 369 -10.47 -39.29 -8.90
CA GLU A 369 -10.23 -40.63 -8.35
C GLU A 369 -10.52 -40.73 -6.84
N VAL A 370 -10.10 -39.73 -6.05
CA VAL A 370 -10.22 -39.76 -4.58
C VAL A 370 -11.50 -39.10 -4.09
N PHE A 371 -11.89 -37.97 -4.69
CA PHE A 371 -13.01 -37.16 -4.21
C PHE A 371 -14.29 -37.29 -5.07
N GLY A 372 -14.23 -37.97 -6.22
CA GLY A 372 -15.37 -38.15 -7.14
C GLY A 372 -15.83 -36.85 -7.83
N VAL A 373 -14.96 -35.84 -7.92
CA VAL A 373 -15.30 -34.49 -8.41
C VAL A 373 -14.86 -34.30 -9.85
N SER A 374 -15.81 -34.01 -10.75
CA SER A 374 -15.49 -33.66 -12.14
C SER A 374 -14.81 -32.29 -12.25
N ALA A 375 -13.97 -32.11 -13.28
CA ALA A 375 -13.26 -30.85 -13.55
C ALA A 375 -14.20 -29.62 -13.62
N LEU A 376 -15.42 -29.78 -14.17
CA LEU A 376 -16.42 -28.72 -14.26
C LEU A 376 -16.98 -28.27 -12.89
N ALA A 377 -16.97 -29.16 -11.89
CA ALA A 377 -17.42 -28.88 -10.53
C ALA A 377 -16.27 -28.45 -9.59
N ALA A 378 -15.02 -28.73 -9.97
CA ALA A 378 -13.84 -28.62 -9.11
C ALA A 378 -13.70 -27.28 -8.36
N SER A 379 -13.76 -26.13 -9.04
CA SER A 379 -13.60 -24.83 -8.39
C SER A 379 -14.75 -24.48 -7.41
N LYS A 380 -15.98 -24.89 -7.74
CA LYS A 380 -17.15 -24.72 -6.86
C LYS A 380 -17.08 -25.63 -5.63
N TRP A 381 -16.67 -26.88 -5.84
CA TRP A 381 -16.45 -27.86 -4.78
C TRP A 381 -15.33 -27.41 -3.83
N LEU A 382 -14.16 -27.06 -4.36
CA LEU A 382 -13.00 -26.62 -3.57
C LEU A 382 -13.38 -25.45 -2.67
N ARG A 383 -14.01 -24.42 -3.24
CA ARG A 383 -14.50 -23.27 -2.46
C ARG A 383 -15.48 -23.70 -1.38
N LYS A 384 -16.50 -24.51 -1.69
CA LYS A 384 -17.50 -24.96 -0.71
C LYS A 384 -16.84 -25.75 0.44
N THR A 385 -15.89 -26.62 0.11
CA THR A 385 -15.17 -27.45 1.09
C THR A 385 -14.25 -26.59 1.97
N LEU A 386 -13.53 -25.63 1.40
CA LEU A 386 -12.75 -24.63 2.16
C LEU A 386 -13.65 -23.78 3.06
N ASP A 387 -14.70 -23.15 2.51
CA ASP A 387 -15.61 -22.27 3.24
C ASP A 387 -16.33 -22.98 4.41
N ALA A 388 -16.53 -24.30 4.34
CA ALA A 388 -17.07 -25.11 5.43
C ALA A 388 -16.04 -25.42 6.54
N ASN A 389 -14.74 -25.40 6.25
CA ASN A 389 -13.61 -25.75 7.14
C ASN A 389 -13.63 -27.17 7.80
N GLU A 390 -14.70 -27.94 7.63
CA GLU A 390 -14.87 -29.33 8.11
C GLU A 390 -13.94 -30.36 7.45
N TRP A 391 -13.20 -29.98 6.40
CA TRP A 391 -12.33 -30.92 5.68
C TRP A 391 -11.21 -31.48 6.57
N ARG A 392 -10.78 -30.74 7.60
CA ARG A 392 -9.75 -31.15 8.57
C ARG A 392 -10.12 -32.43 9.34
N THR A 393 -11.41 -32.81 9.42
CA THR A 393 -11.89 -34.00 10.13
C THR A 393 -12.37 -35.13 9.22
N LYS A 394 -12.28 -34.98 7.90
CA LYS A 394 -12.76 -35.96 6.91
C LYS A 394 -11.68 -36.98 6.54
N PRO A 395 -12.05 -38.20 6.12
CA PRO A 395 -11.09 -39.09 5.47
C PRO A 395 -10.42 -38.37 4.29
N HIS A 396 -9.13 -38.62 4.08
CA HIS A 396 -8.28 -37.93 3.10
C HIS A 396 -8.00 -36.43 3.38
N ALA A 397 -8.16 -35.95 4.62
CA ALA A 397 -7.83 -34.57 5.01
C ALA A 397 -6.42 -34.12 4.56
N ALA A 398 -5.40 -34.96 4.69
CA ALA A 398 -4.02 -34.66 4.26
C ALA A 398 -3.90 -34.45 2.74
N LEU A 399 -4.50 -35.34 1.94
CA LEU A 399 -4.54 -35.20 0.47
C LEU A 399 -5.33 -33.95 0.04
N PHE A 400 -6.40 -33.61 0.76
CA PHE A 400 -7.11 -32.36 0.54
C PHE A 400 -6.23 -31.16 0.89
N GLU A 401 -5.45 -31.20 1.97
CA GLU A 401 -4.55 -30.13 2.35
C GLU A 401 -3.46 -29.90 1.31
N GLU A 402 -2.85 -30.96 0.78
CA GLU A 402 -1.85 -30.88 -0.31
C GLU A 402 -2.45 -30.27 -1.58
N LEU A 403 -3.62 -30.75 -1.99
CA LEU A 403 -4.38 -30.18 -3.12
C LEU A 403 -4.73 -28.71 -2.89
N ALA A 404 -5.22 -28.35 -1.70
CA ALA A 404 -5.56 -26.98 -1.34
C ALA A 404 -4.32 -26.08 -1.31
N ARG A 405 -3.20 -26.57 -0.78
CA ARG A 405 -1.91 -25.87 -0.73
C ARG A 405 -1.40 -25.54 -2.14
N ASP A 406 -1.36 -26.51 -3.04
CA ASP A 406 -0.92 -26.31 -4.42
C ASP A 406 -1.84 -25.33 -5.18
N VAL A 407 -3.16 -25.55 -5.14
CA VAL A 407 -4.13 -24.70 -5.84
C VAL A 407 -4.14 -23.27 -5.28
N LEU A 408 -4.20 -23.10 -3.95
CA LEU A 408 -4.30 -21.78 -3.33
C LEU A 408 -2.98 -20.99 -3.45
N THR A 409 -1.82 -21.63 -3.38
CA THR A 409 -0.55 -20.93 -3.63
C THR A 409 -0.41 -20.50 -5.09
N ARG A 410 -0.78 -21.35 -6.06
CA ARG A 410 -0.82 -20.98 -7.49
C ARG A 410 -1.77 -19.81 -7.76
N LEU A 411 -2.97 -19.84 -7.17
CA LEU A 411 -3.95 -18.77 -7.31
C LEU A 411 -3.48 -17.47 -6.65
N CYS A 412 -2.94 -17.54 -5.44
CA CYS A 412 -2.41 -16.38 -4.72
C CYS A 412 -1.23 -15.75 -5.48
N LEU A 413 -0.33 -16.55 -6.04
CA LEU A 413 0.77 -16.06 -6.86
C LEU A 413 0.27 -15.35 -8.13
N ASN A 414 -0.73 -15.91 -8.82
CA ASN A 414 -1.33 -15.23 -9.97
C ASN A 414 -2.03 -13.92 -9.57
N TYR A 415 -2.73 -13.92 -8.43
CA TYR A 415 -3.42 -12.77 -7.88
C TYR A 415 -2.48 -11.59 -7.59
N ILE A 416 -1.37 -11.82 -6.87
CA ILE A 416 -0.42 -10.76 -6.50
C ILE A 416 0.53 -10.34 -7.63
N LEU A 417 0.73 -11.17 -8.67
CA LEU A 417 1.62 -10.84 -9.79
C LEU A 417 0.89 -10.28 -11.02
N PHE A 418 -0.31 -10.75 -11.33
CA PHE A 418 -0.97 -10.49 -12.63
C PHE A 418 -2.36 -9.86 -12.55
N GLU A 419 -3.11 -9.99 -11.46
CA GLU A 419 -4.40 -9.28 -11.36
C GLU A 419 -4.16 -7.77 -11.19
N ARG A 420 -5.00 -6.95 -11.84
CA ARG A 420 -4.86 -5.50 -11.89
C ARG A 420 -6.21 -4.81 -11.71
N GLU A 421 -6.20 -3.66 -11.04
CA GLU A 421 -7.32 -2.72 -11.03
C GLU A 421 -6.87 -1.30 -11.38
N ALA A 422 -7.83 -0.47 -11.79
CA ALA A 422 -7.57 0.92 -12.12
C ALA A 422 -7.17 1.73 -10.87
N CYS A 423 -6.13 2.55 -10.99
CA CYS A 423 -5.75 3.50 -9.96
C CYS A 423 -6.88 4.54 -9.75
N PRO A 424 -7.27 4.84 -8.50
CA PRO A 424 -8.20 5.93 -8.23
C PRO A 424 -7.68 7.28 -8.74
N VAL A 425 -8.60 8.13 -9.22
CA VAL A 425 -8.28 9.47 -9.72
C VAL A 425 -7.64 10.29 -8.59
N GLY A 426 -6.39 10.72 -8.80
CA GLY A 426 -5.59 11.48 -7.83
C GLY A 426 -4.50 10.70 -7.09
N GLU A 427 -4.40 9.38 -7.26
CA GLU A 427 -3.31 8.56 -6.67
C GLU A 427 -2.21 8.14 -7.67
N ALA A 428 -2.45 8.28 -8.98
CA ALA A 428 -1.48 8.00 -10.03
C ALA A 428 -0.61 9.23 -10.33
N ASP A 429 0.70 9.06 -10.23
CA ASP A 429 1.69 10.12 -10.49
C ASP A 429 1.80 10.42 -12.02
N ASP A 430 1.50 9.43 -12.88
CA ASP A 430 1.54 9.51 -14.34
C ASP A 430 0.38 8.74 -14.99
N ALA A 431 -0.12 9.22 -16.14
CA ALA A 431 -1.21 8.57 -16.90
C ALA A 431 -0.86 7.16 -17.45
N ALA A 432 0.43 6.85 -17.58
CA ALA A 432 0.91 5.52 -17.95
C ALA A 432 0.81 4.48 -16.82
N SER A 433 0.70 4.92 -15.56
CA SER A 433 0.59 4.07 -14.35
C SER A 433 -0.87 3.89 -13.92
N SER A 434 -1.76 3.65 -14.87
CA SER A 434 -3.21 3.53 -14.62
C SER A 434 -3.65 2.23 -13.95
N LEU A 435 -2.74 1.24 -13.81
CA LEU A 435 -3.03 -0.10 -13.26
C LEU A 435 -2.12 -0.46 -12.09
N ARG A 436 -2.72 -0.83 -10.96
CA ARG A 436 -2.03 -1.36 -9.76
C ARG A 436 -2.47 -2.77 -9.42
N ILE A 437 -1.72 -3.47 -8.56
CA ILE A 437 -2.17 -4.74 -7.96
C ILE A 437 -3.45 -4.50 -7.15
N VAL A 438 -4.38 -5.45 -7.29
CA VAL A 438 -5.68 -5.46 -6.59
C VAL A 438 -5.51 -5.55 -5.08
N ASP A 439 -4.64 -6.46 -4.61
CA ASP A 439 -4.37 -6.59 -3.19
C ASP A 439 -3.66 -5.33 -2.63
N PRO A 440 -4.23 -4.67 -1.60
CA PRO A 440 -3.69 -3.42 -1.09
C PRO A 440 -2.35 -3.60 -0.37
N VAL A 441 -2.10 -4.77 0.24
CA VAL A 441 -0.88 -5.07 0.99
C VAL A 441 0.25 -5.43 0.03
N ALA A 442 -0.04 -6.23 -1.01
CA ALA A 442 0.88 -6.45 -2.12
C ALA A 442 1.25 -5.13 -2.80
N ASN A 443 0.26 -4.31 -3.16
CA ASN A 443 0.50 -3.01 -3.78
C ASN A 443 1.38 -2.10 -2.90
N PHE A 444 1.18 -2.08 -1.59
CA PHE A 444 2.05 -1.33 -0.66
C PHE A 444 3.50 -1.83 -0.70
N HIS A 445 3.73 -3.13 -0.52
CA HIS A 445 5.09 -3.66 -0.46
C HIS A 445 5.83 -3.54 -1.80
N LEU A 446 5.14 -3.79 -2.92
CA LEU A 446 5.70 -3.71 -4.26
C LEU A 446 5.96 -2.26 -4.71
N ARG A 447 5.09 -1.29 -4.36
CA ARG A 447 5.37 0.14 -4.56
C ARG A 447 6.59 0.60 -3.75
N ASN A 448 6.86 -0.05 -2.63
CA ASN A 448 8.06 0.17 -1.82
C ASN A 448 9.29 -0.65 -2.28
N GLY A 449 9.23 -1.35 -3.41
CA GLY A 449 10.38 -2.07 -3.97
C GLY A 449 10.70 -3.42 -3.33
N ALA A 450 9.73 -4.04 -2.66
CA ALA A 450 9.89 -5.43 -2.24
C ALA A 450 9.79 -6.40 -3.43
N GLN A 451 10.38 -7.58 -3.29
CA GLN A 451 10.10 -8.75 -4.12
C GLN A 451 9.22 -9.75 -3.36
N VAL A 452 8.42 -10.53 -4.09
CA VAL A 452 7.69 -11.69 -3.53
C VAL A 452 8.69 -12.81 -3.25
N GLU A 453 9.00 -13.07 -1.98
CA GLU A 453 10.04 -14.03 -1.59
C GLU A 453 9.48 -15.45 -1.39
N ARG A 454 8.38 -15.55 -0.64
CA ARG A 454 7.78 -16.86 -0.30
C ARG A 454 6.28 -16.73 -0.04
N LEU A 455 5.53 -17.73 -0.51
CA LEU A 455 4.14 -17.96 -0.15
C LEU A 455 4.09 -18.95 1.02
N ASN A 456 3.34 -18.61 2.06
CA ASN A 456 3.22 -19.42 3.27
C ASN A 456 1.77 -19.89 3.41
N PHE A 457 1.52 -21.18 3.19
CA PHE A 457 0.24 -21.83 3.46
C PHE A 457 0.16 -22.28 4.92
N ALA A 458 -1.04 -22.21 5.53
CA ALA A 458 -1.25 -22.40 6.97
C ALA A 458 -0.32 -21.50 7.82
N ALA A 459 -0.20 -20.24 7.40
CA ALA A 459 0.63 -19.24 8.07
C ALA A 459 -0.14 -18.51 9.18
N ASP A 460 -1.44 -18.30 9.00
CA ASP A 460 -2.35 -17.69 9.98
C ASP A 460 -3.61 -18.55 10.12
N ASP A 461 -3.61 -19.45 11.10
CA ASP A 461 -4.75 -20.30 11.48
C ASP A 461 -5.84 -19.56 12.27
N SER A 462 -5.74 -18.24 12.48
CA SER A 462 -6.83 -17.48 13.09
C SER A 462 -8.05 -17.41 12.17
N ASP A 463 -9.24 -17.24 12.76
CA ASP A 463 -10.47 -17.00 11.97
C ASP A 463 -10.30 -15.82 11.01
N ALA A 464 -9.60 -14.76 11.42
CA ALA A 464 -9.30 -13.62 10.57
C ALA A 464 -8.42 -14.01 9.36
N GLY A 465 -7.31 -14.71 9.59
CA GLY A 465 -6.43 -15.23 8.53
C GLY A 465 -7.18 -16.13 7.54
N PHE A 466 -8.08 -16.97 8.05
CA PHE A 466 -8.94 -17.82 7.22
C PHE A 466 -9.96 -17.01 6.40
N GLN A 467 -10.69 -16.09 7.03
CA GLN A 467 -11.70 -15.26 6.36
C GLN A 467 -11.10 -14.34 5.29
N HIS A 468 -9.86 -13.88 5.48
CA HIS A 468 -9.10 -13.06 4.54
C HIS A 468 -8.51 -13.85 3.37
N ALA A 469 -7.80 -14.95 3.64
CA ALA A 469 -6.91 -15.58 2.67
C ALA A 469 -6.80 -17.11 2.78
N TYR A 470 -7.73 -17.79 3.47
CA TYR A 470 -7.62 -19.22 3.80
C TYR A 470 -6.32 -19.56 4.59
N GLY A 471 -5.85 -18.61 5.40
CA GLY A 471 -4.61 -18.75 6.20
C GLY A 471 -3.31 -18.57 5.42
N LEU A 472 -3.36 -18.09 4.17
CA LEU A 472 -2.17 -17.70 3.40
C LEU A 472 -1.58 -16.37 3.91
N MET A 473 -0.25 -16.33 4.01
CA MET A 473 0.54 -15.10 4.16
C MET A 473 1.71 -15.09 3.18
N ILE A 474 2.31 -13.93 2.95
CA ILE A 474 3.42 -13.74 2.01
C ILE A 474 4.60 -13.11 2.74
N ASN A 475 5.81 -13.62 2.51
CA ASN A 475 7.03 -12.89 2.82
C ASN A 475 7.40 -11.98 1.64
N TYR A 476 7.39 -10.67 1.85
CA TYR A 476 7.96 -9.69 0.92
C TYR A 476 9.36 -9.30 1.37
N LYS A 477 10.37 -9.45 0.52
CA LYS A 477 11.78 -9.17 0.87
C LYS A 477 12.24 -7.83 0.31
N TYR A 478 12.94 -7.07 1.16
CA TYR A 478 13.57 -5.80 0.83
C TYR A 478 15.07 -6.01 0.63
N SER A 479 15.51 -5.99 -0.62
CA SER A 479 16.94 -5.99 -0.96
C SER A 479 17.43 -4.55 -1.10
N ILE A 480 18.29 -4.11 -0.19
CA ILE A 480 18.84 -2.74 -0.18
C ILE A 480 19.53 -2.39 -1.52
N GLN A 481 20.10 -3.39 -2.21
CA GLN A 481 20.80 -3.21 -3.48
C GLN A 481 19.87 -2.98 -4.69
N SER A 482 18.59 -3.37 -4.60
CA SER A 482 17.67 -3.35 -5.76
C SER A 482 16.31 -2.73 -5.48
N VAL A 483 16.08 -2.19 -4.27
CA VAL A 483 14.79 -1.62 -3.85
C VAL A 483 14.32 -0.44 -4.69
N ASP A 484 15.24 0.45 -5.11
CA ASP A 484 14.89 1.57 -5.98
C ASP A 484 14.52 1.09 -7.39
N ASP A 485 15.28 0.13 -7.91
CA ASP A 485 15.09 -0.52 -9.21
C ASP A 485 13.72 -1.20 -9.30
N THR A 486 13.37 -2.02 -8.30
CA THR A 486 12.08 -2.71 -8.22
C THR A 486 10.94 -1.73 -7.96
N SER A 487 11.13 -0.73 -7.11
CA SER A 487 10.13 0.32 -6.83
C SER A 487 9.79 1.12 -8.09
N MET A 488 10.81 1.55 -8.85
CA MET A 488 10.62 2.24 -10.13
C MET A 488 10.00 1.35 -11.20
N SER A 489 10.43 0.08 -11.28
CA SER A 489 9.88 -0.90 -12.22
C SER A 489 8.38 -1.16 -11.96
N TYR A 490 7.98 -1.26 -10.70
CA TYR A 490 6.57 -1.37 -10.32
C TYR A 490 5.79 -0.09 -10.64
N LYS A 491 6.25 1.08 -10.17
CA LYS A 491 5.56 2.36 -10.36
C LYS A 491 5.39 2.76 -11.83
N ARG A 492 6.36 2.45 -12.70
CA ARG A 492 6.31 2.85 -14.12
C ARG A 492 5.64 1.82 -15.03
N ASN A 493 5.80 0.53 -14.74
CA ASN A 493 5.49 -0.55 -15.68
C ASN A 493 4.53 -1.61 -15.12
N SER A 494 4.09 -1.47 -13.86
CA SER A 494 3.33 -2.46 -13.09
C SER A 494 4.02 -3.83 -13.06
N THR A 495 5.36 -3.84 -13.13
CA THR A 495 6.22 -5.03 -13.10
C THR A 495 6.49 -5.46 -11.67
N VAL A 496 6.43 -6.76 -11.38
CA VAL A 496 6.60 -7.30 -10.02
C VAL A 496 7.83 -8.21 -9.96
N ALA A 497 8.69 -8.05 -8.95
CA ALA A 497 9.83 -8.95 -8.72
C ALA A 497 9.42 -10.17 -7.86
N LEU A 498 9.97 -11.35 -8.18
CA LEU A 498 9.74 -12.60 -7.43
C LEU A 498 11.01 -13.44 -7.28
N ALA A 499 11.06 -14.25 -6.23
CA ALA A 499 12.13 -15.21 -6.01
C ALA A 499 12.08 -16.40 -6.98
N ALA A 500 13.26 -16.92 -7.34
CA ALA A 500 13.42 -18.07 -8.25
C ALA A 500 12.88 -19.42 -7.69
N SER A 501 12.60 -19.46 -6.38
CA SER A 501 11.87 -20.54 -5.70
C SER A 501 10.39 -20.60 -6.07
N LEU A 502 9.77 -19.49 -6.47
CA LEU A 502 8.35 -19.40 -6.81
C LEU A 502 8.07 -19.68 -8.30
N VAL A 503 9.10 -19.64 -9.15
CA VAL A 503 8.97 -19.89 -10.59
C VAL A 503 8.30 -21.22 -10.93
N PRO A 504 8.62 -22.38 -10.29
CA PRO A 504 7.98 -23.66 -10.59
C PRO A 504 6.43 -23.66 -10.49
N ILE A 505 5.86 -22.75 -9.69
CA ILE A 505 4.40 -22.62 -9.51
C ILE A 505 3.72 -22.05 -10.78
N LEU A 506 4.45 -21.23 -11.56
CA LEU A 506 3.97 -20.57 -12.80
C LEU A 506 4.57 -21.19 -14.06
N TRP A 507 5.72 -21.83 -13.93
CA TRP A 507 6.50 -22.45 -15.00
C TRP A 507 7.07 -23.78 -14.47
N PRO A 508 6.28 -24.87 -14.50
CA PRO A 508 6.69 -26.16 -13.93
C PRO A 508 7.85 -26.83 -14.70
N ALA A 509 8.00 -26.52 -15.99
CA ALA A 509 9.04 -27.10 -16.82
C ALA A 509 10.45 -26.64 -16.38
N PRO A 510 11.41 -27.54 -16.15
CA PRO A 510 12.76 -27.14 -15.78
C PRO A 510 13.42 -26.34 -16.91
N HIS A 511 14.03 -25.19 -16.57
CA HIS A 511 14.72 -24.34 -17.53
C HIS A 511 16.14 -24.00 -17.02
N PRO A 512 17.20 -24.08 -17.86
CA PRO A 512 18.58 -23.83 -17.43
C PRO A 512 18.77 -22.47 -16.76
N ILE A 513 18.23 -21.39 -17.34
CA ILE A 513 18.31 -20.03 -16.78
C ILE A 513 17.79 -19.97 -15.33
N PHE A 514 16.65 -20.59 -15.03
CA PHE A 514 16.09 -20.58 -13.68
C PHE A 514 16.85 -21.51 -12.71
N ALA A 515 17.46 -22.59 -13.21
CA ALA A 515 18.34 -23.44 -12.40
C ALA A 515 19.63 -22.69 -12.01
N GLU A 516 20.24 -21.98 -12.95
CA GLU A 516 21.47 -21.19 -12.73
C GLU A 516 21.22 -20.00 -11.81
N ILE A 517 20.09 -19.28 -11.96
CA ILE A 517 19.69 -18.22 -11.01
C ILE A 517 19.51 -18.77 -9.59
N ARG A 518 18.92 -19.96 -9.41
CA ARG A 518 18.81 -20.61 -8.10
C ARG A 518 20.16 -21.02 -7.54
N ALA A 519 21.07 -21.55 -8.37
CA ALA A 519 22.42 -21.92 -7.94
C ALA A 519 23.23 -20.70 -7.50
N LEU A 520 23.18 -19.60 -8.26
CA LEU A 520 23.82 -18.33 -7.90
C LEU A 520 23.25 -17.76 -6.59
N ALA A 521 21.94 -17.79 -6.39
CA ALA A 521 21.32 -17.34 -5.15
C ALA A 521 21.73 -18.21 -3.94
N ALA A 522 21.81 -19.53 -4.11
CA ALA A 522 22.26 -20.45 -3.07
C ALA A 522 23.76 -20.29 -2.72
N ALA A 523 24.59 -19.89 -3.68
CA ALA A 523 26.01 -19.60 -3.49
C ALA A 523 26.29 -18.20 -2.89
N GLY A 524 25.27 -17.43 -2.53
CA GLY A 524 25.44 -16.04 -2.06
C GLY A 524 25.89 -15.06 -3.16
N GLY A 525 25.67 -15.42 -4.43
CA GLY A 525 25.99 -14.61 -5.59
C GLY A 525 25.06 -13.41 -5.79
N PRO A 526 25.20 -12.68 -6.92
CA PRO A 526 24.43 -11.47 -7.18
C PRO A 526 22.94 -11.76 -7.28
N SER A 527 22.11 -10.86 -6.72
CA SER A 527 20.65 -10.98 -6.70
C SER A 527 20.04 -10.72 -8.09
N ILE A 528 19.93 -11.77 -8.90
CA ILE A 528 19.27 -11.71 -10.21
C ILE A 528 17.75 -11.66 -10.01
N LEU A 529 17.14 -10.58 -10.50
CA LEU A 529 15.69 -10.39 -10.43
C LEU A 529 14.98 -11.14 -11.56
N ILE A 530 13.99 -11.94 -11.17
CA ILE A 530 12.98 -12.47 -12.10
C ILE A 530 11.76 -11.57 -11.96
N LEU A 531 11.26 -11.09 -13.10
CA LEU A 531 10.23 -10.06 -13.17
C LEU A 531 8.96 -10.61 -13.83
N ALA A 532 7.81 -10.30 -13.26
CA ALA A 532 6.49 -10.65 -13.80
C ALA A 532 5.80 -9.41 -14.35
N LYS A 533 5.22 -9.54 -15.55
CA LYS A 533 4.37 -8.51 -16.16
C LYS A 533 3.20 -9.13 -16.92
N GLN A 534 2.07 -8.44 -16.89
CA GLN A 534 0.90 -8.74 -17.69
C GLN A 534 0.93 -7.91 -18.98
N TYR A 535 0.57 -8.52 -20.10
CA TYR A 535 0.36 -7.84 -21.38
C TYR A 535 -1.08 -8.05 -21.85
N THR A 536 -1.76 -6.99 -22.26
CA THR A 536 -3.12 -7.04 -22.80
C THR A 536 -3.11 -7.22 -24.33
N LYS A 537 -4.23 -7.70 -24.89
CA LYS A 537 -4.37 -7.94 -26.33
C LYS A 537 -3.97 -6.69 -27.14
N GLY A 538 -3.07 -6.88 -28.09
CA GLY A 538 -2.55 -5.83 -28.99
C GLY A 538 -1.25 -5.17 -28.52
N GLN A 539 -0.87 -5.32 -27.24
CA GLN A 539 0.39 -4.77 -26.73
C GLN A 539 1.61 -5.49 -27.33
N VAL A 540 2.65 -4.71 -27.64
CA VAL A 540 3.95 -5.22 -28.13
C VAL A 540 4.81 -5.60 -26.92
N ILE A 541 5.41 -6.79 -26.99
CA ILE A 541 6.35 -7.31 -25.99
C ILE A 541 7.79 -7.02 -26.43
N MET A 542 8.08 -7.24 -27.71
CA MET A 542 9.37 -6.94 -28.35
C MET A 542 9.12 -6.35 -29.74
N SER A 543 9.90 -5.36 -30.16
CA SER A 543 9.78 -4.72 -31.47
C SER A 543 10.98 -5.05 -32.35
N ARG A 544 10.75 -5.38 -33.63
CA ARG A 544 11.83 -5.63 -34.60
C ARG A 544 12.81 -4.45 -34.67
N GLY A 545 14.11 -4.75 -34.74
CA GLY A 545 15.19 -3.77 -34.88
C GLY A 545 15.63 -3.09 -33.58
N GLN A 546 14.91 -3.27 -32.46
CA GLN A 546 15.39 -2.81 -31.14
C GLN A 546 16.48 -3.75 -30.61
N LEU A 547 17.33 -3.24 -29.70
CA LEU A 547 18.19 -4.12 -28.91
C LEU A 547 17.34 -4.96 -27.94
N PRO A 548 17.63 -6.26 -27.77
CA PRO A 548 16.86 -7.13 -26.90
C PRO A 548 17.14 -6.79 -25.43
N HIS A 549 16.08 -6.53 -24.67
CA HIS A 549 16.17 -6.01 -23.31
C HIS A 549 15.83 -7.03 -22.22
N ALA A 550 15.27 -8.18 -22.57
CA ALA A 550 15.01 -9.29 -21.67
C ALA A 550 14.83 -10.63 -22.40
N VAL A 551 15.04 -11.74 -21.69
CA VAL A 551 14.54 -13.07 -22.08
C VAL A 551 13.16 -13.26 -21.47
N TYR A 552 12.20 -13.72 -22.27
CA TYR A 552 10.79 -13.82 -21.93
C TYR A 552 10.28 -15.26 -21.87
N PHE A 553 9.41 -15.54 -20.90
CA PHE A 553 8.81 -16.84 -20.63
C PHE A 553 7.29 -16.68 -20.56
N LEU A 554 6.56 -17.29 -21.52
CA LEU A 554 5.11 -17.14 -21.65
C LEU A 554 4.35 -18.12 -20.74
N CYS A 555 4.09 -17.70 -19.50
CA CYS A 555 3.36 -18.51 -18.50
C CYS A 555 1.87 -18.70 -18.79
N LYS A 556 1.24 -17.77 -19.52
CA LYS A 556 -0.18 -17.85 -19.92
C LYS A 556 -0.43 -17.02 -21.17
N GLY A 557 -1.36 -17.45 -22.01
CA GLY A 557 -1.81 -16.70 -23.18
C GLY A 557 -1.03 -17.05 -24.44
N ARG A 558 -1.19 -16.23 -25.48
CA ARG A 558 -0.64 -16.47 -26.83
C ARG A 558 -0.09 -15.20 -27.43
N VAL A 559 1.03 -15.30 -28.13
CA VAL A 559 1.67 -14.15 -28.79
C VAL A 559 1.88 -14.43 -30.27
N HIS A 560 1.68 -13.40 -31.09
CA HIS A 560 1.92 -13.41 -32.52
C HIS A 560 3.31 -12.89 -32.81
N VAL A 561 4.06 -13.61 -33.63
CA VAL A 561 5.36 -13.23 -34.14
C VAL A 561 5.17 -12.75 -35.59
N GLU A 562 5.55 -11.50 -35.85
CA GLU A 562 5.40 -10.84 -37.16
C GLU A 562 6.49 -11.35 -38.14
N THR A 563 6.41 -12.65 -38.49
CA THR A 563 7.21 -13.38 -39.48
C THR A 563 6.45 -13.57 -40.80
N ALA A 564 7.15 -14.03 -41.85
CA ALA A 564 6.53 -14.49 -43.11
C ALA A 564 6.99 -15.95 -43.39
N PRO A 565 6.10 -16.96 -43.28
CA PRO A 565 4.71 -16.89 -42.80
C PRO A 565 4.62 -16.51 -41.31
N ALA A 566 3.47 -15.98 -40.90
CA ALA A 566 3.21 -15.58 -39.53
C ALA A 566 3.19 -16.79 -38.57
N CYS A 567 3.75 -16.62 -37.36
CA CYS A 567 3.86 -17.67 -36.36
C CYS A 567 3.15 -17.26 -35.06
N VAL A 568 2.56 -18.22 -34.35
CA VAL A 568 1.95 -18.03 -33.03
C VAL A 568 2.71 -18.86 -32.02
N LEU A 569 3.16 -18.22 -30.94
CA LEU A 569 3.77 -18.89 -29.81
C LEU A 569 2.73 -19.09 -28.70
N GLU A 570 2.63 -20.33 -28.24
CA GLU A 570 1.72 -20.81 -27.22
C GLU A 570 2.36 -20.76 -25.81
N GLN A 571 1.56 -20.95 -24.76
CA GLN A 571 2.05 -21.07 -23.38
C GLN A 571 3.18 -22.11 -23.28
N GLY A 572 4.24 -21.78 -22.51
CA GLY A 572 5.47 -22.59 -22.44
C GLY A 572 6.55 -22.19 -23.46
N SER A 573 6.28 -21.21 -24.33
CA SER A 573 7.29 -20.65 -25.24
C SER A 573 8.26 -19.68 -24.54
N VAL A 574 9.53 -19.71 -24.96
CA VAL A 574 10.61 -18.79 -24.53
C VAL A 574 11.11 -18.00 -25.74
N PHE A 575 11.39 -16.70 -25.58
CA PHE A 575 11.86 -15.85 -26.67
C PHE A 575 12.80 -14.71 -26.19
N GLY A 576 13.66 -14.21 -27.09
CA GLY A 576 14.68 -13.18 -26.83
C GLY A 576 16.04 -13.71 -26.36
N GLU A 577 16.17 -14.99 -26.04
CA GLU A 577 17.45 -15.60 -25.57
C GLU A 577 18.52 -15.63 -26.66
N ALA A 578 18.15 -15.95 -27.90
CA ALA A 578 19.09 -16.02 -29.02
C ALA A 578 19.67 -14.64 -29.33
N GLU A 579 18.84 -13.61 -29.38
CA GLU A 579 19.24 -12.23 -29.65
C GLU A 579 20.13 -11.67 -28.53
N ILE A 580 19.84 -11.97 -27.26
CA ILE A 580 20.70 -11.55 -26.13
C ILE A 580 22.06 -12.24 -26.18
N ARG A 581 22.11 -13.55 -26.45
CA ARG A 581 23.39 -14.29 -26.57
C ARG A 581 24.21 -13.86 -27.78
N GLY A 582 23.57 -13.63 -28.93
CA GLY A 582 24.22 -13.16 -30.15
C GLY A 582 24.57 -11.67 -30.15
N ARG A 583 24.02 -10.88 -29.21
CA ARG A 583 24.03 -9.41 -29.21
C ARG A 583 23.45 -8.82 -30.50
N GLU A 584 22.46 -9.50 -31.07
CA GLU A 584 21.78 -9.10 -32.29
C GLU A 584 20.54 -8.24 -31.98
N PRO A 585 20.12 -7.33 -32.87
CA PRO A 585 18.81 -6.71 -32.80
C PRO A 585 17.68 -7.74 -32.89
N VAL A 586 16.54 -7.43 -32.25
CA VAL A 586 15.32 -8.24 -32.28
C VAL A 586 14.89 -8.49 -33.72
N ARG A 587 14.81 -9.76 -34.12
CA ARG A 587 14.54 -10.16 -35.51
C ARG A 587 13.08 -9.93 -35.93
N TYR A 588 12.13 -10.09 -35.01
CA TYR A 588 10.69 -10.03 -35.27
C TYR A 588 9.94 -9.27 -34.16
N THR A 589 8.87 -8.57 -34.53
CA THR A 589 7.96 -7.98 -33.54
C THR A 589 7.08 -9.07 -32.93
N ILE A 590 6.92 -9.05 -31.60
CA ILE A 590 6.11 -10.01 -30.84
C ILE A 590 4.99 -9.26 -30.13
N ARG A 591 3.73 -9.66 -30.37
CA ARG A 591 2.52 -8.97 -29.89
C ARG A 591 1.57 -9.92 -29.19
N ALA A 592 0.99 -9.50 -28.06
CA ALA A 592 0.02 -10.30 -27.33
C ALA A 592 -1.31 -10.44 -28.11
N LEU A 593 -1.78 -11.67 -28.35
CA LEU A 593 -3.08 -11.95 -28.99
C LEU A 593 -4.25 -11.99 -27.99
N ALA A 594 -3.94 -12.22 -26.72
CA ALA A 594 -4.87 -12.30 -25.61
C ALA A 594 -4.22 -11.65 -24.36
N LEU A 595 -4.83 -11.85 -23.19
CA LEU A 595 -4.19 -11.54 -21.92
C LEU A 595 -3.02 -12.51 -21.68
N CYS A 596 -1.79 -12.01 -21.66
CA CYS A 596 -0.60 -12.81 -21.46
C CYS A 596 0.01 -12.55 -20.07
N HIS A 597 0.35 -13.63 -19.35
CA HIS A 597 1.15 -13.56 -18.12
C HIS A 597 2.58 -13.98 -18.50
N VAL A 598 3.55 -13.11 -18.24
CA VAL A 598 4.91 -13.26 -18.74
C VAL A 598 5.90 -13.07 -17.60
N LEU A 599 6.81 -14.02 -17.43
CA LEU A 599 8.02 -13.84 -16.63
C LEU A 599 9.16 -13.42 -17.55
N PHE A 600 10.10 -12.63 -17.03
CA PHE A 600 11.29 -12.21 -17.78
C PHE A 600 12.50 -11.93 -16.90
N VAL A 601 13.69 -12.05 -17.50
CA VAL A 601 14.98 -11.71 -16.89
C VAL A 601 15.65 -10.66 -17.77
N ARG A 602 16.08 -9.53 -17.21
CA ARG A 602 16.62 -8.41 -17.99
C ARG A 602 17.95 -8.80 -18.65
N ALA A 603 18.24 -8.24 -19.82
CA ALA A 603 19.48 -8.50 -20.56
C ALA A 603 20.74 -8.16 -19.75
N ALA A 604 20.68 -7.14 -18.89
CA ALA A 604 21.75 -6.80 -17.95
C ALA A 604 22.01 -7.94 -16.93
N ASP A 605 20.95 -8.53 -16.37
CA ASP A 605 21.07 -9.61 -15.39
C ASP A 605 21.50 -10.94 -16.06
N MET A 606 21.11 -11.17 -17.32
CA MET A 606 21.52 -12.34 -18.12
C MET A 606 23.03 -12.44 -18.36
N ALA A 607 23.78 -11.33 -18.25
CA ALA A 607 25.24 -11.33 -18.33
C ALA A 607 25.91 -11.96 -17.09
N LEU A 608 25.19 -12.07 -15.97
CA LEU A 608 25.63 -12.74 -14.75
C LEU A 608 25.36 -14.25 -14.85
N VAL A 609 24.19 -14.62 -15.38
CA VAL A 609 23.82 -16.02 -15.70
C VAL A 609 24.89 -16.63 -16.62
N THR A 610 25.19 -16.02 -17.76
CA THR A 610 26.10 -16.62 -18.78
C THR A 610 27.58 -16.74 -18.39
N LYS A 611 28.03 -16.22 -17.23
CA LYS A 611 29.44 -16.32 -16.81
C LYS A 611 29.77 -17.62 -16.07
N SER A 612 28.81 -18.25 -15.40
CA SER A 612 29.08 -19.43 -14.56
C SER A 612 29.16 -20.74 -15.34
N ALA A 613 28.48 -20.88 -16.47
CA ALA A 613 28.61 -22.02 -17.39
C ALA A 613 29.97 -22.12 -18.15
N ARG A 614 31.02 -21.42 -17.69
CA ARG A 614 32.40 -21.45 -18.25
C ARG A 614 33.49 -21.65 -17.18
N LEU A 615 33.10 -22.00 -15.96
CA LEU A 615 33.97 -22.44 -14.86
C LEU A 615 33.57 -23.87 -14.47
#